data_AF-A0A7S2PGX5-F1
#
_entry.id   AF-A0A7S2PGX5-F1
#
_cell.length_a   1.000
_cell.length_b   1.000
_cell.length_c   1.000
_cell.angle_alpha   90.00
_cell.angle_beta   90.00
_cell.angle_gamma   90.00
#
_symmetry.space_group_name_H-M   'P 1'
#
loop_
_entity.id
_entity.type
_entity.pdbx_description
1 polymer ?
#
loop_
_entity_poly.entity_id
_entity_poly.type
_entity_poly.pdbx_seq_one_letter_code
_entity_poly.pdbx_strand_id
1 'polypeptide(L)'
;ETAGEMSERTSSQEWAVCISALSFLIAFAANVFHFWSVMSVLFVGTKVEGFLALFLVAGWAGGVAVATDSDNDLAVDYEGQVQNGNLYYFGWASFVCSVTILANYLQSVYSIDMVGE
;
A
#
# COMPACT_ATOMS: atom_id res chain seq x y z
N GLU A 1 11.81 -10.84 31.04
CA GLU A 1 11.11 -10.11 29.96
C GLU A 1 11.64 -10.39 28.54
N THR A 2 12.89 -10.79 28.35
CA THR A 2 13.55 -10.80 27.02
C THR A 2 13.03 -11.83 25.99
N ALA A 3 12.39 -12.92 26.41
CA ALA A 3 11.90 -13.94 25.46
C ALA A 3 10.53 -13.60 24.84
N GLY A 4 9.70 -12.81 25.53
CA GLY A 4 8.37 -12.41 25.04
C GLY A 4 8.47 -11.35 23.95
N GLU A 5 9.26 -10.29 24.19
CA GLU A 5 9.46 -9.18 23.26
C GLU A 5 10.08 -9.62 21.92
N MET A 6 10.98 -10.61 21.97
CA MET A 6 11.60 -11.17 20.76
C MET A 6 10.58 -11.89 19.86
N SER A 7 9.57 -12.54 20.45
CA SER A 7 8.52 -13.26 19.71
C SER A 7 7.47 -12.32 19.09
N GLU A 8 7.19 -11.17 19.70
CA GLU A 8 6.24 -10.18 19.14
C GLU A 8 6.83 -9.46 17.92
N ARG A 9 8.13 -9.17 17.93
CA ARG A 9 8.83 -8.53 16.80
C ARG A 9 8.78 -9.39 15.54
N THR A 10 9.08 -10.69 15.64
CA THR A 10 9.05 -11.59 14.48
C THR A 10 7.64 -11.71 13.90
N SER A 11 6.61 -11.74 14.74
CA SER A 11 5.21 -11.82 14.29
C SER A 11 4.77 -10.57 13.52
N SER A 12 5.16 -9.38 13.99
CA SER A 12 4.84 -8.11 13.32
C SER A 12 5.53 -7.99 11.97
N GLN A 13 6.79 -8.44 11.88
CA GLN A 13 7.55 -8.49 10.64
C GLN A 13 6.94 -9.47 9.64
N GLU A 14 6.59 -10.69 10.07
CA GLU A 14 5.94 -11.69 9.21
C GLU A 14 4.59 -11.19 8.68
N TRP A 15 3.80 -10.52 9.53
CA TRP A 15 2.55 -9.90 9.12
C TRP A 15 2.75 -8.79 8.09
N ALA A 16 3.73 -7.90 8.32
CA ALA A 16 4.10 -6.83 7.38
C ALA A 16 4.53 -7.40 6.02
N VAL A 17 5.34 -8.46 6.01
CA VAL A 17 5.76 -9.12 4.77
C VAL A 17 4.56 -9.75 4.04
N CYS A 18 3.65 -10.40 4.76
CA CYS A 18 2.46 -11.01 4.18
C CYS A 18 1.53 -9.95 3.56
N ILE A 19 1.26 -8.85 4.25
CA ILE A 19 0.37 -7.79 3.74
C ILE A 19 1.00 -7.07 2.54
N SER A 20 2.31 -6.84 2.54
CA SER A 20 3.02 -6.25 1.39
C SER A 20 3.01 -7.18 0.18
N ALA A 21 3.25 -8.48 0.37
CA ALA A 21 3.21 -9.47 -0.71
C ALA A 21 1.80 -9.61 -1.30
N LEU A 22 0.76 -9.65 -0.46
CA LEU A 22 -0.63 -9.71 -0.89
C LEU A 22 -1.02 -8.43 -1.65
N SER A 23 -0.66 -7.25 -1.13
CA SER A 23 -0.94 -5.96 -1.77
C SER A 23 -0.24 -5.85 -3.12
N PHE A 24 1.00 -6.35 -3.23
CA PHE A 24 1.72 -6.43 -4.50
C PHE A 24 1.00 -7.33 -5.51
N LEU A 25 0.54 -8.52 -5.11
CA LEU A 25 -0.20 -9.42 -5.99
C LEU A 25 -1.51 -8.81 -6.48
N ILE A 26 -2.24 -8.13 -5.59
CA ILE A 26 -3.49 -7.43 -5.94
C ILE A 26 -3.20 -6.29 -6.92
N ALA A 27 -2.19 -5.46 -6.64
CA ALA A 27 -1.79 -4.37 -7.52
C ALA A 27 -1.34 -4.88 -8.89
N PHE A 28 -0.58 -5.98 -8.93
CA PHE A 28 -0.13 -6.60 -10.17
C PHE A 28 -1.31 -7.12 -10.99
N ALA A 29 -2.25 -7.84 -10.36
CA ALA A 29 -3.45 -8.34 -11.03
C ALA A 29 -4.32 -7.18 -11.58
N ALA A 30 -4.51 -6.12 -10.80
CA ALA A 30 -5.25 -4.93 -11.24
C ALA A 30 -4.59 -4.28 -12.47
N ASN A 31 -3.26 -4.14 -12.47
CA ASN A 31 -2.53 -3.63 -13.64
C ASN A 31 -2.72 -4.52 -14.87
N VAL A 32 -2.61 -5.84 -14.73
CA VAL A 32 -2.86 -6.79 -15.83
C VAL A 32 -4.27 -6.63 -16.40
N PHE A 33 -5.27 -6.45 -15.53
CA PHE A 33 -6.65 -6.23 -15.96
C PHE A 33 -6.84 -4.89 -16.70
N HIS A 34 -6.13 -3.83 -16.30
CA HIS A 34 -6.14 -2.56 -17.04
C HIS A 34 -5.52 -2.69 -18.44
N PHE A 35 -4.43 -3.46 -18.59
CA PHE A 35 -3.79 -3.66 -19.90
C PHE A 35 -4.57 -4.58 -20.83
N TRP A 36 -5.46 -5.42 -20.31
CA TRP A 36 -6.30 -6.30 -21.12
C TRP A 36 -7.59 -5.59 -21.53
N SER A 37 -7.70 -5.18 -22.80
CA SER A 37 -8.82 -4.35 -23.31
C SER A 37 -10.23 -4.89 -23.05
N VAL A 38 -10.42 -6.22 -23.01
CA VAL A 38 -11.70 -6.87 -22.73
C VAL A 38 -12.07 -6.78 -21.24
N MET A 39 -11.08 -6.91 -20.35
CA MET A 39 -11.31 -6.87 -18.91
C MET A 39 -11.40 -5.44 -18.38
N SER A 40 -10.73 -4.48 -19.01
CA SER A 40 -10.81 -3.08 -18.60
C SER A 40 -12.24 -2.54 -18.69
N VAL A 41 -13.03 -2.95 -19.70
CA VAL A 41 -14.44 -2.53 -19.84
C VAL A 41 -15.32 -3.03 -18.68
N LEU A 42 -14.99 -4.19 -18.09
CA LEU A 42 -15.76 -4.77 -16.98
C LEU A 42 -15.29 -4.27 -15.61
N PHE A 43 -14.10 -3.70 -15.53
CA PHE A 43 -13.45 -3.39 -14.27
C PHE A 43 -13.39 -1.89 -14.02
N VAL A 44 -13.01 -1.11 -15.04
CA VAL A 44 -12.80 0.34 -14.96
C VAL A 44 -14.14 1.06 -14.80
N GLY A 45 -14.23 1.94 -13.79
CA GLY A 45 -15.42 2.70 -13.43
C GLY A 45 -16.45 1.91 -12.62
N THR A 46 -16.14 0.69 -12.20
CA THR A 46 -17.05 -0.12 -11.38
C THR A 46 -16.76 0.02 -9.89
N LYS A 47 -17.75 -0.28 -9.05
CA LYS A 47 -17.59 -0.28 -7.58
C LYS A 47 -16.49 -1.23 -7.09
N VAL A 48 -16.14 -2.25 -7.89
CA VAL A 48 -15.09 -3.22 -7.57
C VAL A 48 -13.71 -2.57 -7.61
N GLU A 49 -13.44 -1.73 -8.61
CA GLU A 49 -12.20 -0.94 -8.71
C GLU A 49 -12.04 -0.05 -7.48
N GLY A 50 -13.09 0.68 -7.10
CA GLY A 50 -13.09 1.54 -5.91
C GLY A 50 -12.83 0.77 -4.62
N PHE A 51 -13.45 -0.40 -4.43
CA PHE A 51 -13.22 -1.24 -3.26
C PHE A 51 -11.77 -1.74 -3.18
N LEU A 52 -11.21 -2.19 -4.31
CA LEU A 52 -9.83 -2.64 -4.37
C LEU A 52 -8.83 -1.50 -4.15
N ALA A 53 -9.09 -0.32 -4.72
CA ALA A 53 -8.27 0.88 -4.49
C ALA A 53 -8.29 1.29 -3.00
N LEU A 54 -9.46 1.27 -2.36
CA LEU A 54 -9.59 1.59 -0.93
C LEU A 54 -8.87 0.57 -0.05
N PHE A 55 -8.99 -0.72 -0.37
CA PHE A 55 -8.25 -1.78 0.33
C PHE A 55 -6.74 -1.62 0.16
N LEU A 56 -6.28 -1.24 -1.04
CA LEU A 56 -4.88 -0.99 -1.34
C LEU A 56 -4.34 0.19 -0.49
N VAL A 57 -5.07 1.30 -0.43
CA VAL A 57 -4.70 2.47 0.39
C VAL A 57 -4.64 2.11 1.87
N ALA A 58 -5.64 1.39 2.39
CA ALA A 58 -5.66 0.96 3.79
C ALA A 58 -4.49 0.02 4.11
N GLY A 59 -4.19 -0.93 3.21
CA GLY A 59 -3.05 -1.85 3.35
C GLY A 59 -1.71 -1.11 3.38
N TRP A 60 -1.50 -0.15 2.47
CA TRP A 60 -0.27 0.64 2.44
C TRP A 60 -0.16 1.66 3.58
N ALA A 61 -1.27 2.21 4.07
CA ALA A 61 -1.26 3.06 5.26
C ALA A 61 -0.72 2.29 6.48
N GLY A 62 -1.23 1.06 6.71
CA GLY A 62 -0.73 0.18 7.75
C GLY A 62 0.72 -0.26 7.51
N GLY A 63 1.07 -0.61 6.27
CA GLY A 63 2.42 -1.01 5.90
C GLY A 63 3.46 0.09 6.13
N VAL A 64 3.15 1.34 5.77
CA VAL A 64 4.02 2.49 6.03
C VAL A 64 4.12 2.79 7.52
N ALA A 65 3.03 2.68 8.28
CA ALA A 65 3.05 2.85 9.72
C ALA A 65 4.00 1.84 10.39
N VAL A 66 3.90 0.56 10.05
CA VAL A 66 4.79 -0.48 10.60
C VAL A 66 6.23 -0.33 10.12
N ALA A 67 6.44 0.00 8.84
CA ALA A 67 7.80 0.16 8.30
C ALA A 67 8.53 1.37 8.92
N THR A 68 7.80 2.45 9.22
CA THR A 68 8.35 3.70 9.79
C THR A 68 8.44 3.68 11.31
N ASP A 69 7.86 2.67 11.96
CA ASP A 69 7.91 2.51 13.41
C ASP A 69 9.33 2.18 13.87
N SER A 70 9.91 3.07 14.68
CA SER A 70 11.25 2.94 15.25
C SER A 70 11.37 1.78 16.23
N ASP A 71 10.26 1.31 16.80
CA ASP A 71 10.28 0.18 17.76
C ASP A 71 10.52 -1.17 17.06
N ASN A 72 10.27 -1.24 15.75
CA ASN A 72 10.44 -2.45 14.94
C ASN A 72 11.83 -2.56 14.26
N ASP A 73 12.62 -1.47 14.27
CA ASP A 73 13.98 -1.40 13.67
C ASP A 73 14.02 -1.92 12.22
N LEU A 74 12.94 -1.66 11.46
CA LEU A 74 12.75 -2.18 10.10
C LEU A 74 13.30 -1.23 9.03
N ALA A 75 12.70 -0.04 8.93
CA ALA A 75 13.15 1.00 8.01
C ALA A 75 13.82 2.17 8.74
N VAL A 76 13.45 2.40 10.00
CA VAL A 76 13.93 3.47 10.87
C VAL A 76 14.43 2.86 12.17
N ASP A 77 15.59 3.30 12.64
CA ASP A 77 16.16 2.87 13.91
C ASP A 77 15.57 3.62 15.11
N TYR A 78 15.96 3.22 16.33
CA TYR A 78 15.53 3.86 17.57
C TYR A 78 15.99 5.34 17.70
N GLU A 79 16.96 5.77 16.91
CA GLU A 79 17.44 7.16 16.84
C GLU A 79 16.68 7.98 15.79
N GLY A 80 15.73 7.36 15.08
CA GLY A 80 14.96 7.98 14.01
C GLY A 80 15.73 8.07 12.69
N GLN A 81 16.87 7.39 12.56
CA GLN A 81 17.63 7.35 11.31
C GLN A 81 17.11 6.25 10.38
N VAL A 82 17.10 6.56 9.09
CA VAL A 82 16.65 5.61 8.07
C VAL A 82 17.75 4.57 7.83
N GLN A 83 17.59 3.39 8.42
CA GLN A 83 18.54 2.27 8.27
C GLN A 83 18.31 1.52 6.95
N ASN A 84 17.05 1.31 6.56
CA ASN A 84 16.68 0.68 5.29
C ASN A 84 15.92 1.68 4.42
N GLY A 85 16.69 2.52 3.72
CA GLY A 85 16.15 3.54 2.84
C GLY A 85 15.26 2.99 1.73
N ASN A 86 15.58 1.82 1.18
CA ASN A 86 14.75 1.20 0.14
C ASN A 86 13.35 0.90 0.70
N LEU A 87 13.26 0.22 1.84
CA LEU A 87 11.96 -0.10 2.46
C LEU A 87 11.17 1.18 2.79
N TYR A 88 11.84 2.19 3.33
CA TYR A 88 11.22 3.47 3.68
C TYR A 88 10.66 4.18 2.44
N TYR A 89 11.50 4.48 1.45
CA TYR A 89 11.10 5.26 0.28
C TYR A 89 10.14 4.48 -0.64
N PHE A 90 10.32 3.17 -0.82
CA PHE A 90 9.37 2.38 -1.61
C PHE A 90 8.02 2.21 -0.91
N GLY A 91 7.99 2.09 0.42
CA GLY A 91 6.75 2.06 1.19
C GLY A 91 5.94 3.35 1.00
N TRP A 92 6.58 4.50 1.20
CA TRP A 92 5.95 5.80 0.98
C TRP A 92 5.54 6.04 -0.47
N ALA A 93 6.38 5.69 -1.45
CA ALA A 93 6.04 5.82 -2.86
C ALA A 93 4.83 4.94 -3.24
N SER A 94 4.76 3.73 -2.71
CA SER A 94 3.63 2.82 -2.95
C SER A 94 2.34 3.32 -2.30
N PHE A 95 2.43 3.93 -1.11
CA PHE A 95 1.29 4.60 -0.47
C PHE A 95 0.78 5.77 -1.32
N VAL A 96 1.66 6.67 -1.76
CA VAL A 96 1.27 7.79 -2.64
C VAL A 96 0.64 7.27 -3.93
N CYS A 97 1.24 6.25 -4.55
CA CYS A 97 0.69 5.61 -5.75
C CYS A 97 -0.74 5.07 -5.50
N SER A 98 -0.97 4.38 -4.38
CA SER A 98 -2.30 3.87 -4.02
C SER A 98 -3.35 4.99 -3.87
N VAL A 99 -2.96 6.13 -3.28
CA VAL A 99 -3.82 7.31 -3.13
C VAL A 99 -4.14 7.90 -4.50
N THR A 100 -3.15 7.99 -5.38
CA THR A 100 -3.36 8.47 -6.76
C THR A 100 -4.33 7.58 -7.54
N ILE A 101 -4.22 6.25 -7.42
CA ILE A 101 -5.16 5.31 -8.03
C ILE A 101 -6.59 5.56 -7.53
N LEU A 102 -6.77 5.74 -6.21
CA LEU A 102 -8.07 6.04 -5.63
C LEU A 102 -8.62 7.39 -6.11
N ALA A 103 -7.77 8.42 -6.19
CA ALA A 103 -8.16 9.74 -6.68
C ALA A 103 -8.62 9.69 -8.15
N ASN A 104 -7.87 8.97 -9.00
CA ASN A 104 -8.25 8.75 -10.41
C ASN A 104 -9.58 8.01 -10.54
N TYR A 105 -9.84 7.01 -9.69
CA TYR A 105 -11.14 6.33 -9.62
C TYR A 105 -12.27 7.30 -9.23
N LEU A 106 -12.05 8.15 -8.22
CA LEU A 106 -13.05 9.13 -7.80
C LEU A 106 -13.34 10.14 -8.91
N GLN A 107 -12.31 10.62 -9.62
CA GLN A 107 -12.46 11.50 -10.76
C GLN A 107 -13.26 10.82 -11.89
N SER A 108 -12.94 9.57 -12.22
CA SER A 108 -13.60 8.84 -13.31
C SER A 108 -15.07 8.53 -13.02
N VAL A 109 -15.41 8.15 -11.78
CA VAL A 109 -16.77 7.76 -11.40
C VAL A 109 -17.67 8.95 -11.06
N TYR A 110 -17.15 9.92 -10.31
CA TYR A 110 -17.96 11.04 -9.83
C TYR A 110 -17.83 12.30 -10.69
N SER A 111 -17.00 12.28 -11.75
CA SER A 111 -16.69 13.45 -12.57
C SER A 111 -16.30 14.66 -11.70
N ILE A 112 -15.63 14.40 -10.58
CA ILE A 112 -15.09 15.46 -9.73
C ILE A 112 -13.94 16.07 -10.51
N ASP A 113 -14.17 17.23 -11.13
CA ASP A 113 -13.09 18.07 -11.62
C ASP A 113 -12.21 18.43 -10.43
N MET A 114 -11.04 17.78 -10.35
CA MET A 114 -9.99 18.24 -9.46
C MET A 114 -9.47 19.55 -10.05
N VAL A 115 -10.06 20.67 -9.60
CA VAL A 115 -9.67 22.03 -9.96
C VAL A 115 -8.15 22.16 -9.76
N GLY A 116 -7.39 22.11 -10.84
CA GLY A 116 -5.92 22.04 -10.77
C GLY A 116 -5.18 21.74 -12.08
N GLU A 117 -5.86 21.38 -13.17
CA GLU A 117 -5.29 21.41 -14.54
C GLU A 117 -5.78 22.62 -15.33
#